data_AF-A0A956PU33-F1
#
_entry.id   AF-A0A956PU33-F1
#
_cell.length_a   1.000
_cell.length_b   1.000
_cell.length_c   1.000
_cell.angle_alpha   90.00
_cell.angle_beta   90.00
_cell.angle_gamma   90.00
#
_symmetry.space_group_name_H-M   'P 1'
#
loop_
_entity.id
_entity.type
_entity.pdbx_description
1 polymer ?
#
loop_
_entity_poly.entity_id
_entity_poly.type
_entity_poly.pdbx_seq_one_letter_code
_entity_poly.pdbx_strand_id
1 'polypeptide(L)'
;MEMTTVEQLLTTTRSVRKRLDLSREVPLDVVKKCLELAIQAPTGSNSQQWRFMLVTDPDKRKAIADYYAQSFEIYSKASASSAPKLPASDPRSQRMMKVVTSAVHLSRHMAEVPLF
;
A
#
# COMPACT_ATOMS: atom_id res chain seq x y z
N MET A 1 28.62 -5.51 7.85
CA MET A 1 27.19 -5.62 7.46
C MET A 1 27.14 -6.45 6.21
N GLU A 2 26.47 -7.60 6.25
CA GLU A 2 26.39 -8.48 5.08
C GLU A 2 25.37 -7.91 4.07
N MET A 3 25.77 -7.88 2.80
CA MET A 3 25.09 -7.21 1.68
C MET A 3 23.70 -7.79 1.35
N THR A 4 23.32 -8.90 1.98
CA THR A 4 21.98 -9.51 1.96
C THR A 4 20.89 -8.60 2.59
N THR A 5 21.24 -7.50 3.25
CA THR A 5 20.31 -6.76 4.13
C THR A 5 19.58 -5.54 3.54
N VAL A 6 20.16 -4.78 2.59
CA VAL A 6 19.51 -3.57 2.02
C VAL A 6 19.10 -3.78 0.56
N GLU A 7 19.98 -4.37 -0.25
CA GLU A 7 19.69 -4.65 -1.66
C GLU A 7 18.48 -5.58 -1.79
N GLN A 8 18.39 -6.61 -0.95
CA GLN A 8 17.22 -7.49 -0.93
C GLN A 8 15.93 -6.73 -0.59
N LEU A 9 15.95 -5.82 0.39
CA LEU A 9 14.77 -5.00 0.72
C LEU A 9 14.33 -4.13 -0.46
N LEU A 10 15.27 -3.44 -1.10
CA LEU A 10 14.98 -2.56 -2.24
C LEU A 10 14.51 -3.32 -3.48
N THR A 11 15.05 -4.52 -3.71
CA THR A 11 14.73 -5.32 -4.90
C THR A 11 13.51 -6.22 -4.72
N THR A 12 13.06 -6.52 -3.48
CA THR A 12 11.94 -7.44 -3.22
C THR A 12 10.67 -6.78 -2.67
N THR A 13 10.77 -5.61 -2.01
CA THR A 13 9.59 -4.92 -1.47
C THR A 13 8.67 -4.50 -2.62
N ARG A 14 7.38 -4.84 -2.52
CA ARG A 14 6.35 -4.52 -3.53
C ARG A 14 5.10 -4.00 -2.83
N SER A 15 4.27 -3.27 -3.55
CA SER A 15 2.88 -3.04 -3.14
C SER A 15 2.09 -4.36 -3.24
N VAL A 16 2.02 -5.10 -2.13
CA VAL A 16 1.26 -6.35 -2.05
C VAL A 16 -0.21 -6.03 -1.79
N ARG A 17 -1.09 -6.57 -2.63
CA ARG A 17 -2.55 -6.35 -2.55
C ARG A 17 -3.31 -7.67 -2.60
N LYS A 18 -3.13 -8.43 -3.69
CA LYS A 18 -3.81 -9.72 -3.93
C LYS A 18 -3.28 -10.91 -3.12
N ARG A 19 -2.11 -10.80 -2.50
CA ARG A 19 -1.47 -11.90 -1.75
C ARG A 19 -1.50 -11.67 -0.24
N LEU A 20 -2.29 -10.69 0.22
CA LEU A 20 -2.49 -10.48 1.64
C LEU A 20 -3.38 -11.61 2.17
N ASP A 21 -2.99 -12.19 3.30
CA ASP A 21 -3.87 -13.02 4.10
C ASP A 21 -4.74 -12.09 4.95
N LEU A 22 -5.97 -11.85 4.51
CA LEU A 22 -6.89 -10.92 5.18
C LEU A 22 -7.49 -11.51 6.46
N SER A 23 -7.33 -12.82 6.70
CA SER A 23 -7.82 -13.49 7.89
C SER A 23 -6.82 -13.47 9.05
N ARG A 24 -5.55 -13.16 8.75
CA ARG A 24 -4.48 -13.14 9.73
C ARG A 24 -4.34 -11.76 10.35
N GLU A 25 -4.63 -11.66 11.65
CA GLU A 25 -4.35 -10.46 12.44
C GLU A 25 -2.85 -10.13 12.45
N VAL A 26 -2.54 -8.85 12.52
CA VAL A 26 -1.18 -8.33 12.61
C VAL A 26 -0.93 -7.93 14.05
N PRO A 27 -0.12 -8.65 14.84
CA PRO A 27 0.11 -8.34 16.24
C PRO A 27 0.56 -6.89 16.48
N LEU A 28 0.06 -6.27 17.55
CA LEU A 28 0.33 -4.86 17.86
C LEU A 28 1.82 -4.57 18.08
N ASP A 29 2.59 -5.50 18.63
CA ASP A 29 4.04 -5.39 18.80
C ASP A 29 4.78 -5.28 17.46
N VAL A 30 4.31 -6.00 16.42
CA VAL A 30 4.84 -5.86 15.06
C VAL A 30 4.59 -4.44 14.54
N VAL A 31 3.37 -3.91 14.71
CA VAL A 31 3.03 -2.54 14.31
C VAL A 31 3.90 -1.51 15.06
N LYS A 32 4.04 -1.66 16.38
CA LYS A 32 4.91 -0.81 17.19
C LYS A 32 6.35 -0.85 16.70
N LYS A 33 6.86 -2.04 16.36
CA LYS A 33 8.22 -2.18 15.84
C LYS A 33 8.40 -1.46 14.51
N CYS A 34 7.40 -1.53 13.62
CA CYS A 34 7.42 -0.76 12.38
C CYS A 34 7.44 0.76 12.65
N LEU A 35 6.69 1.25 13.62
CA LEU A 35 6.68 2.67 13.99
C LEU A 35 8.02 3.12 14.60
N GLU A 36 8.66 2.32 15.46
CA GLU A 36 10.01 2.58 15.99
C GLU A 36 11.06 2.73 14.89
N LEU A 37 10.93 1.96 13.81
CA LEU A 37 11.80 2.07 12.64
C LEU A 37 11.45 3.30 11.80
N ALA A 38 10.15 3.58 11.61
CA ALA A 38 9.69 4.72 10.82
C ALA A 38 10.17 6.08 11.37
N ILE A 39 10.24 6.23 12.69
CA ILE A 39 10.71 7.47 13.32
C ILE A 39 12.21 7.73 13.15
N GLN A 40 12.98 6.76 12.62
CA GLN A 40 14.39 6.98 12.25
C GLN A 40 14.54 7.79 10.97
N ALA A 41 13.46 8.02 10.21
CA ALA A 41 13.50 8.82 9.00
C ALA A 41 13.91 10.28 9.33
N PRO A 42 14.80 10.90 8.53
CA PRO A 42 15.22 12.28 8.78
C PRO A 42 14.08 13.27 8.48
N THR A 43 14.04 14.37 9.24
CA THR A 43 13.15 15.52 8.95
C THR A 43 13.93 16.81 8.93
N GLY A 44 13.44 17.77 8.13
CA GLY A 44 13.95 19.13 8.14
C GLY A 44 13.95 19.69 9.56
N SER A 45 15.11 20.18 9.98
CA SER A 45 15.36 20.71 11.33
C SER A 45 15.01 19.74 12.47
N ASN A 46 15.00 18.42 12.20
CA ASN A 46 14.55 17.40 13.15
C ASN A 46 13.14 17.69 13.73
N SER A 47 12.26 18.33 12.95
CA SER A 47 10.95 18.80 13.42
C SER A 47 9.97 17.67 13.76
N GLN A 48 10.17 16.47 13.20
CA GLN A 48 9.41 15.25 13.50
C GLN A 48 7.87 15.46 13.50
N GLN A 49 7.36 16.27 12.57
CA GLN A 49 5.94 16.68 12.51
C GLN A 49 4.98 15.58 12.01
N TRP A 50 5.42 14.33 11.98
CA TRP A 50 4.56 13.19 11.69
C TRP A 50 3.61 12.88 12.86
N ARG A 51 2.48 12.28 12.49
CA ARG A 51 1.54 11.64 13.40
C ARG A 51 1.18 10.30 12.78
N PHE A 52 1.16 9.25 13.60
CA PHE A 52 0.68 7.94 13.20
C PHE A 52 -0.67 7.69 13.86
N MET A 53 -1.68 7.36 13.06
CA MET A 53 -3.01 7.02 13.54
C MET A 53 -3.28 5.55 13.22
N LEU A 54 -3.51 4.76 14.27
CA LEU A 54 -3.90 3.36 14.13
C LEU A 54 -5.43 3.29 14.19
N VAL A 55 -6.06 2.93 13.09
CA VAL A 55 -7.52 2.84 12.99
C VAL A 55 -7.95 1.40 13.19
N THR A 56 -8.34 1.04 14.41
CA THR A 56 -8.73 -0.32 14.80
C THR A 56 -10.23 -0.56 14.72
N ASP A 57 -11.02 0.50 14.92
CA ASP A 57 -12.47 0.47 14.85
C ASP A 57 -12.93 0.02 13.45
N PRO A 58 -13.69 -1.10 13.35
CA PRO A 58 -14.09 -1.67 12.06
C PRO A 58 -15.03 -0.76 11.26
N ASP A 59 -15.89 0.00 11.93
CA ASP A 59 -16.81 0.92 11.26
C ASP A 59 -16.05 2.12 10.68
N LYS A 60 -15.07 2.65 11.42
CA LYS A 60 -14.19 3.71 10.92
C LYS A 60 -13.34 3.23 9.74
N ARG A 61 -12.78 2.01 9.83
CA ARG A 61 -12.04 1.39 8.71
C ARG A 61 -12.93 1.23 7.48
N LYS A 62 -14.16 0.76 7.66
CA LYS A 62 -15.13 0.64 6.57
C LYS A 62 -15.42 1.99 5.93
N ALA A 63 -15.69 3.03 6.73
CA ALA A 63 -15.94 4.37 6.20
C ALA A 63 -14.75 4.91 5.39
N ILE A 64 -13.52 4.72 5.88
CA ILE A 64 -12.30 5.11 5.15
C ILE A 64 -12.18 4.32 3.83
N ALA A 65 -12.44 3.02 3.85
CA ALA A 65 -12.41 2.19 2.65
C ALA A 65 -13.46 2.63 1.61
N ASP A 66 -14.65 3.02 2.04
CA ASP A 66 -15.72 3.52 1.16
C ASP A 66 -15.28 4.84 0.48
N TYR A 67 -14.68 5.78 1.21
CA TYR A 67 -14.12 7.01 0.63
C TYR A 67 -12.93 6.74 -0.31
N TYR A 68 -12.08 5.78 0.06
CA TYR A 68 -10.97 5.34 -0.79
C TYR A 68 -11.49 4.77 -2.11
N ALA A 69 -12.51 3.91 -2.07
CA ALA A 69 -13.09 3.30 -3.26
C ALA A 69 -13.68 4.36 -4.22
N GLN A 70 -14.42 5.34 -3.68
CA GLN A 70 -14.96 6.46 -4.45
C GLN A 70 -13.84 7.28 -5.12
N SER A 71 -12.80 7.62 -4.36
CA SER A 71 -11.66 8.38 -4.87
C SER A 71 -10.88 7.60 -5.92
N PHE A 72 -10.70 6.30 -5.71
CA PHE A 72 -10.03 5.40 -6.66
C PHE A 72 -10.81 5.28 -7.96
N GLU A 73 -12.14 5.24 -7.93
CA GLU A 73 -12.96 5.21 -9.14
C GLU A 73 -12.68 6.43 -10.02
N ILE A 74 -12.71 7.63 -9.43
CA ILE A 74 -12.41 8.89 -10.13
C ILE A 74 -10.99 8.86 -10.70
N TYR A 75 -10.00 8.51 -9.87
CA TYR A 75 -8.60 8.40 -10.27
C TYR A 75 -8.40 7.40 -11.41
N SER A 76 -9.01 6.22 -11.33
CA SER A 76 -8.84 5.14 -12.31
C SER A 76 -9.39 5.52 -13.68
N LYS A 77 -10.54 6.22 -13.72
CA LYS A 77 -11.12 6.77 -14.95
C LYS A 77 -10.21 7.83 -15.58
N ALA A 78 -9.69 8.76 -14.78
CA ALA A 78 -8.76 9.78 -15.26
C ALA A 78 -7.43 9.18 -15.75
N SER A 79 -6.90 8.19 -15.03
CA SER A 79 -5.64 7.51 -15.38
C SER A 79 -5.77 6.67 -16.65
N ALA A 80 -6.89 5.98 -16.86
CA ALA A 80 -7.14 5.22 -18.08
C ALA A 80 -7.12 6.11 -19.34
N SER A 81 -7.53 7.38 -19.22
CA SER A 81 -7.53 8.34 -20.32
C SER A 81 -6.14 8.92 -20.65
N SER A 82 -5.21 8.91 -19.68
CA SER A 82 -3.87 9.50 -19.81
C SER A 82 -2.73 8.46 -19.84
N ALA A 83 -3.04 7.17 -19.74
CA ALA A 83 -2.06 6.11 -19.71
C ALA A 83 -1.27 6.03 -21.04
N PRO A 84 0.08 5.92 -21.00
CA PRO A 84 0.88 5.70 -22.19
C PRO A 84 0.46 4.41 -22.91
N LYS A 85 0.12 4.51 -24.21
CA LYS A 85 -0.18 3.35 -25.04
C LYS A 85 1.11 2.61 -25.38
N LEU A 86 1.48 1.66 -24.52
CA LEU A 86 2.61 0.78 -24.79
C LEU A 86 2.22 -0.31 -25.80
N PRO A 87 3.11 -0.70 -26.72
CA PRO A 87 2.87 -1.83 -27.61
C PRO A 87 2.57 -3.11 -26.82
N ALA A 88 1.74 -4.00 -27.38
CA ALA A 88 1.41 -5.27 -26.74
C ALA A 88 2.64 -6.18 -26.54
N SER A 89 3.68 -6.02 -27.37
CA SER A 89 4.96 -6.72 -27.27
C SER A 89 5.84 -6.21 -26.12
N ASP A 90 5.55 -5.05 -25.52
CA ASP A 90 6.33 -4.50 -24.42
C ASP A 90 6.00 -5.23 -23.10
N PRO A 91 6.99 -5.84 -22.41
CA PRO A 91 6.76 -6.51 -21.12
C PRO A 91 6.14 -5.62 -20.04
N ARG A 92 6.31 -4.29 -20.14
CA ARG A 92 5.69 -3.31 -19.23
C ARG A 92 4.17 -3.28 -19.37
N SER A 93 3.64 -3.54 -20.58
CA SER A 93 2.20 -3.58 -20.85
C SER A 93 1.51 -4.69 -20.04
N GLN A 94 2.10 -5.91 -20.06
CA GLN A 94 1.58 -7.04 -19.27
C GLN A 94 1.68 -6.81 -17.76
N ARG A 95 2.77 -6.16 -17.30
CA ARG A 95 2.93 -5.81 -15.87
C ARG A 95 1.92 -4.75 -15.46
N MET A 96 1.64 -3.77 -16.30
CA MET A 96 0.66 -2.71 -16.02
C MET A 96 -0.72 -3.30 -15.71
N MET A 97 -1.18 -4.27 -16.50
CA MET A 97 -2.44 -4.95 -16.23
C MET A 97 -2.47 -5.66 -14.87
N LYS A 98 -1.36 -6.28 -14.45
CA LYS A 98 -1.25 -6.88 -13.11
C LYS A 98 -1.32 -5.81 -12.01
N VAL A 99 -0.67 -4.65 -12.22
CA VAL A 99 -0.73 -3.52 -11.29
C VAL A 99 -2.16 -2.98 -11.17
N VAL A 100 -2.81 -2.67 -12.28
CA VAL A 100 -4.19 -2.14 -12.31
C VAL A 100 -5.16 -3.10 -11.63
N THR A 101 -5.17 -4.37 -12.03
CA THR A 101 -6.08 -5.35 -11.42
C THR A 101 -5.79 -5.59 -9.93
N SER A 102 -4.54 -5.43 -9.48
CA SER A 102 -4.21 -5.49 -8.05
C SER A 102 -4.72 -4.27 -7.28
N ALA A 103 -4.70 -3.08 -7.89
CA ALA A 103 -5.22 -1.86 -7.28
C ALA A 103 -6.75 -1.90 -7.16
N VAL A 104 -7.45 -2.36 -8.21
CA VAL A 104 -8.90 -2.62 -8.19
C VAL A 104 -9.28 -3.64 -7.11
N HIS A 105 -8.45 -4.67 -6.90
CA HIS A 105 -8.70 -5.62 -5.81
C HIS A 105 -8.62 -4.93 -4.44
N LEU A 106 -7.57 -4.16 -4.17
CA LEU A 106 -7.47 -3.42 -2.91
C LEU A 106 -8.64 -2.46 -2.71
N SER A 107 -9.08 -1.73 -3.75
CA SER A 107 -10.19 -0.78 -3.61
C SER A 107 -11.51 -1.43 -3.21
N ARG A 108 -11.68 -2.74 -3.46
CA ARG A 108 -12.86 -3.52 -3.08
C ARG A 108 -12.74 -4.16 -1.71
N HIS A 109 -11.52 -4.49 -1.29
CA HIS A 109 -11.25 -5.28 -0.08
C HIS A 109 -10.54 -4.50 1.03
N MET A 110 -10.34 -3.18 0.88
CA MET A 110 -9.58 -2.38 1.86
C MET A 110 -10.18 -2.45 3.27
N ALA A 111 -11.51 -2.54 3.41
CA ALA A 111 -12.16 -2.67 4.71
C ALA A 111 -11.81 -3.98 5.45
N GLU A 112 -11.53 -5.04 4.69
CA GLU A 112 -11.21 -6.38 5.19
C GLU A 112 -9.75 -6.50 5.67
N VAL A 113 -8.89 -5.53 5.33
CA VAL A 113 -7.49 -5.56 5.76
C VAL A 113 -7.43 -5.48 7.28
N PRO A 114 -6.89 -6.51 7.96
CA PRO A 114 -6.91 -6.57 9.40
C PRO A 114 -5.89 -5.59 10.00
N LEU A 115 -6.24 -5.08 11.17
CA LEU A 115 -5.32 -4.47 12.11
C LEU A 115 -5.57 -5.18 13.45
N PHE A 116 -4.50 -5.49 14.19
CA PHE A 116 -4.44 -6.25 15.45
C PHE A 116 -5.75 -6.47 16.21
#